data_AF-A0A254PYE5-F1
#
_entry.id   AF-A0A254PYE5-F1
#
_cell.length_a   1.000
_cell.length_b   1.000
_cell.length_c   1.000
_cell.angle_alpha   90.00
_cell.angle_beta   90.00
_cell.angle_gamma   90.00
#
_symmetry.space_group_name_H-M   'P 1'
#
loop_
_entity.id
_entity.type
_entity.pdbx_description
1 polymer ?
#
loop_
_entity_poly.entity_id
_entity_poly.type
_entity_poly.pdbx_seq_one_letter_code
_entity_poly.pdbx_strand_id
1 'polypeptide(L)' 'MGEKSSMILKKAQMQFQDRQYDYCGSLGPQSYFDLKCPIEIKDSSKVFSPSSGLLISDTTEFQCNAL' A
#
# COMPACT_ATOMS: atom_id res chain seq x y z
N MET A 1 -11.70 -15.20 -13.16
CA MET A 1 -11.23 -15.60 -11.82
C MET A 1 -10.58 -14.37 -11.20
N GLY A 2 -11.15 -13.82 -10.14
CA GLY A 2 -10.59 -12.63 -9.48
C GLY A 2 -9.73 -13.05 -8.29
N GLU A 3 -8.42 -12.84 -8.36
CA GLU A 3 -7.50 -13.15 -7.27
C GLU A 3 -7.71 -12.14 -6.13
N LYS A 4 -8.21 -12.62 -5.00
CA LYS A 4 -8.33 -11.82 -3.78
C LYS A 4 -7.00 -11.87 -3.04
N SER A 5 -6.32 -10.74 -2.94
CA SER A 5 -5.09 -10.60 -2.15
C SER A 5 -5.43 -10.08 -0.76
N SER A 6 -4.95 -10.76 0.29
CA SER A 6 -5.06 -10.27 1.66
C SER A 6 -4.04 -9.16 1.91
N MET A 7 -4.53 -8.01 2.38
CA MET A 7 -3.71 -6.89 2.85
C MET A 7 -3.87 -6.76 4.35
N ILE A 8 -2.76 -6.63 5.08
CA ILE A 8 -2.77 -6.47 6.53
C ILE A 8 -1.96 -5.22 6.88
N LEU A 9 -2.62 -4.22 7.44
CA LEU A 9 -1.96 -3.03 8.00
C LEU A 9 -1.64 -3.29 9.48
N LYS A 10 -0.34 -3.35 9.80
CA LYS A 10 0.19 -3.49 11.17
C LYS A 10 0.98 -2.24 11.53
N LYS A 11 0.33 -1.27 12.19
CA LYS A 11 0.97 -0.01 12.65
C LYS A 11 1.61 0.75 11.47
N ALA A 12 2.95 0.82 11.43
CA ALA A 12 3.74 1.48 10.38
C ALA A 12 4.19 0.50 9.29
N GLN A 13 3.58 -0.68 9.19
CA GLN A 13 3.93 -1.71 8.22
C GLN A 13 2.69 -2.23 7.53
N MET A 14 2.85 -2.58 6.26
CA MET A 14 1.82 -3.16 5.41
C MET A 14 2.30 -4.50 4.91
N GLN A 15 1.52 -5.56 5.12
CA GLN A 15 1.79 -6.88 4.56
C GLN A 15 0.83 -7.15 3.40
N PHE A 16 1.37 -7.44 2.22
CA PHE A 16 0.61 -7.66 0.99
C PHE A 16 1.31 -8.66 0.07
N GLN A 17 0.57 -9.67 -0.41
CA GLN A 17 1.08 -10.74 -1.28
C GLN A 17 2.39 -11.36 -0.74
N ASP A 18 2.39 -11.72 0.54
CA ASP A 18 3.53 -12.31 1.28
C ASP A 18 4.73 -11.37 1.54
N ARG A 19 4.70 -10.12 1.04
CA ARG A 19 5.74 -9.12 1.30
C ARG A 19 5.32 -8.15 2.39
N GLN A 20 6.27 -7.74 3.22
CA GLN A 20 6.09 -6.69 4.21
C GLN A 20 6.76 -5.40 3.71
N TYR A 21 6.01 -4.32 3.69
CA TYR A 21 6.43 -2.98 3.29
C TYR A 21 6.41 -2.08 4.52
N ASP A 22 7.40 -1.22 4.65
CA ASP A 22 7.48 -0.21 5.68
C ASP A 22 6.84 1.09 5.20
N TYR A 23 6.23 1.81 6.13
CA TYR A 23 5.62 3.10 5.87
C TYR A 23 6.70 4.16 5.68
N CYS A 24 6.71 4.79 4.51
CA CYS A 24 7.70 5.80 4.14
C CYS A 24 7.21 7.22 4.35
N GLY A 25 5.89 7.44 4.28
CA GLY A 25 5.29 8.76 4.46
C GLY A 25 3.87 8.82 3.93
N SER A 26 3.23 9.96 4.13
CA SER A 26 1.90 10.24 3.59
C SER A 26 1.88 11.59 2.89
N LEU A 27 1.18 11.67 1.75
CA LEU A 27 0.87 12.92 1.08
C LEU A 27 -0.64 13.04 0.97
N GLY A 28 -1.22 13.90 1.79
CA GLY A 28 -2.67 14.10 1.85
C GLY A 28 -3.39 12.80 2.22
N PRO A 29 -4.34 12.30 1.39
CA PRO A 29 -5.10 11.08 1.67
C PRO A 29 -4.36 9.80 1.26
N GLN A 30 -3.12 9.88 0.77
CA GLN A 30 -2.34 8.75 0.29
C GLN A 30 -1.19 8.42 1.25
N SER A 31 -1.10 7.16 1.62
CA SER A 31 -0.02 6.59 2.42
C SER A 31 0.90 5.77 1.51
N TYR A 32 2.20 5.99 1.62
CA TYR A 32 3.22 5.38 0.78
C TYR A 32 3.99 4.32 1.56
N PHE A 33 4.13 3.15 0.96
CA PHE A 33 4.78 1.99 1.54
C PHE A 33 5.80 1.40 0.56
N ASP A 34 6.96 1.04 1.07
CA ASP A 34 7.99 0.41 0.27
C ASP A 34 8.82 -0.59 1.10
N LEU A 35 9.55 -1.49 0.44
CA LEU A 35 10.53 -2.36 1.11
C LEU A 35 11.70 -1.54 1.65
N LYS A 36 12.05 -0.45 0.94
CA LYS A 36 13.08 0.48 1.36
C LYS A 36 12.68 1.87 0.89
N CYS A 37 12.47 2.77 1.84
CA CYS A 37 11.95 4.09 1.53
C CYS A 37 12.86 4.87 0.56
N PRO A 38 12.34 5.24 -0.63
CA PRO A 38 13.07 6.09 -1.56
C PRO A 38 13.18 7.51 -1.01
N ILE A 39 14.09 8.31 -1.61
CA ILE A 39 14.26 9.73 -1.28
C ILE A 39 12.97 10.50 -1.60
N GLU A 40 12.33 10.16 -2.72
CA GLU A 40 11.00 10.66 -3.09
C GLU A 40 9.94 9.62 -2.75
N ILE A 41 9.15 9.84 -1.70
CA ILE A 41 8.12 8.89 -1.27
C ILE A 41 7.08 8.57 -2.36
N LYS A 42 6.88 9.46 -3.33
CA LYS A 42 6.00 9.24 -4.50
C LYS A 42 6.47 8.10 -5.41
N ASP A 43 7.75 7.76 -5.35
CA ASP A 43 8.36 6.68 -6.11
C ASP A 43 8.17 5.31 -5.42
N SER A 44 7.47 5.27 -4.28
CA SER A 44 7.20 4.01 -3.57
C SER A 44 6.33 3.07 -4.41
N SER A 45 6.68 1.79 -4.42
CA SER A 45 5.97 0.73 -5.13
C SER A 45 4.54 0.50 -4.63
N LYS A 46 4.18 0.95 -3.43
CA LYS A 46 2.83 0.76 -2.87
C LYS A 46 2.27 2.09 -2.37
N VAL A 47 1.10 2.45 -2.89
CA VAL A 47 0.36 3.66 -2.49
C VAL A 47 -1.04 3.24 -2.05
N PHE A 48 -1.32 3.40 -0.76
CA PHE A 48 -2.60 3.05 -0.17
C PHE A 48 -3.39 4.31 0.18
N SER A 49 -4.64 4.37 -0.27
CA SER A 49 -5.56 5.48 -0.01
C SER A 49 -6.63 5.03 0.99
N PRO A 50 -6.44 5.24 2.31
CA PRO A 50 -7.41 4.83 3.34
C PRO A 50 -8.80 5.44 3.13
N SER A 51 -8.90 6.62 2.51
CA SER A 51 -10.18 7.30 2.26
C SER A 51 -11.08 6.55 1.27
N SER A 52 -10.50 5.86 0.29
CA SER A 52 -11.23 5.11 -0.75
C SER A 52 -11.07 3.60 -0.64
N GLY A 53 -10.12 3.13 0.17
CA GLY A 53 -9.69 1.73 0.19
C GLY A 53 -8.89 1.32 -1.05
N LEU A 54 -8.40 2.28 -1.86
CA LEU A 54 -7.63 1.98 -3.06
C LEU A 54 -6.16 1.70 -2.72
N LEU A 55 -5.65 0.54 -3.11
CA LEU A 55 -4.23 0.21 -3.07
C LEU A 55 -3.66 0.18 -4.49
N ILE A 56 -2.70 1.02 -4.79
CA ILE A 56 -1.94 1.00 -6.03
C ILE A 56 -0.62 0.27 -5.75
N SER A 57 -0.36 -0.79 -6.51
CA SER A 57 0.87 -1.56 -6.46
C SER A 57 1.59 -1.44 -7.81
N ASP A 58 2.61 -0.60 -7.88
CA ASP A 58 3.39 -0.27 -9.08
C ASP A 58 2.50 0.26 -10.23
N THR A 59 1.77 -0.62 -10.92
CA THR A 59 0.81 -0.28 -11.99
C THR A 59 -0.55 -0.95 -11.82
N THR A 60 -0.75 -1.75 -10.77
CA THR A 60 -1.98 -2.49 -10.54
C THR A 60 -2.78 -1.86 -9.41
N GLU A 61 -4.02 -1.54 -9.71
CA GLU A 61 -4.98 -1.00 -8.75
C GLU A 61 -5.76 -2.15 -8.10
N PHE A 62 -5.79 -2.14 -6.77
CA PHE A 62 -6.51 -3.10 -5.94
C PHE A 62 -7.53 -2.34 -5.10
N GLN A 63 -8.79 -2.78 -5.13
CA GLN A 63 -9.81 -2.25 -4.24
C GLN A 63 -9.85 -3.07 -2.95
N CYS A 64 -9.32 -2.51 -1.86
CA CYS A 64 -9.41 -3.10 -0.54
C CYS A 64 -10.78 -2.77 0.05
N ASN A 65 -11.53 -3.81 0.38
CA ASN A 65 -12.72 -3.70 1.20
C ASN A 65 -12.35 -4.12 2.62
N ALA A 66 -12.65 -3.26 3.60
CA ALA A 66 -12.55 -3.66 5.00
C ALA A 66 -13.53 -4.82 5.25
N LEU A 67 -13.02 -5.92 5.80
CA LEU A 67 -13.77 -7.11 6.18
C LEU A 67 -14.04 -7.11 7.68
#